data_AF-A0A4U6D140-F1
#
_entry.id   AF-A0A4U6D140-F1
#
_cell.length_a   1.000
_cell.length_b   1.000
_cell.length_c   1.000
_cell.angle_alpha   90.00
_cell.angle_beta   90.00
_cell.angle_gamma   90.00
#
_symmetry.space_group_name_H-M   'P 1'
#
loop_
_entity.id
_entity.type
_entity.pdbx_description
1 polymer ?
#
loop_
_entity_poly.entity_id
_entity_poly.type
_entity_poly.pdbx_seq_one_letter_code
_entity_poly.pdbx_strand_id
1 'polypeptide(L)'
;MEHHRNNFKNALAKLPSFQPADFIWTEIDRKLNEEPLQNALKSLPTQEPADFIWDNIENKISGTYKNNSAWWYAAAMILTISFTGFLYNTHKTDSKISYSQEVIDTRLQTKTEPVTDQEYEKLVSYCEAETVVCNDKNFKRLKQEYETLRSATQELQKAMGNYNTEPELTRQFSIVEQEKAEVLNEMAKMI
;
A
#
# COMPACT_ATOMS: atom_id res chain seq x y z
N MET A 1 -36.33 5.72 15.03
CA MET A 1 -35.60 4.45 14.89
C MET A 1 -36.04 3.61 13.68
N GLU A 2 -37.22 3.84 13.08
CA GLU A 2 -37.74 3.00 11.97
C GLU A 2 -37.08 3.23 10.59
N HIS A 3 -36.65 4.45 10.29
CA HIS A 3 -36.02 4.77 8.99
C HIS A 3 -34.75 3.95 8.71
N HIS A 4 -33.94 3.68 9.74
CA HIS A 4 -32.68 2.92 9.59
C HIS A 4 -32.94 1.43 9.30
N ARG A 5 -34.00 0.87 9.88
CA ARG A 5 -34.40 -0.52 9.68
C ARG A 5 -34.87 -0.76 8.24
N ASN A 6 -35.60 0.20 7.67
CA ASN A 6 -36.08 0.10 6.29
C ASN A 6 -34.95 0.31 5.29
N ASN A 7 -34.01 1.22 5.59
CA ASN A 7 -32.85 1.46 4.75
C ASN A 7 -31.90 0.25 4.72
N PHE A 8 -31.69 -0.39 5.86
CA PHE A 8 -30.90 -1.62 5.95
C PHE A 8 -31.55 -2.78 5.17
N LYS A 9 -32.86 -3.00 5.31
CA LYS A 9 -33.59 -4.03 4.54
C LYS A 9 -33.49 -3.78 3.04
N ASN A 10 -33.62 -2.53 2.61
CA ASN A 10 -33.49 -2.16 1.21
C ASN A 10 -32.06 -2.31 0.67
N ALA A 11 -31.05 -2.03 1.49
CA ALA A 11 -29.65 -2.24 1.13
C ALA A 11 -29.31 -3.73 1.01
N LEU A 12 -29.79 -4.56 1.94
CA LEU A 12 -29.58 -6.01 1.93
C LEU A 12 -30.23 -6.67 0.70
N ALA A 13 -31.42 -6.20 0.31
CA ALA A 13 -32.12 -6.67 -0.89
C ALA A 13 -31.44 -6.26 -2.21
N LYS A 14 -30.52 -5.29 -2.18
CA LYS A 14 -29.75 -4.80 -3.33
C LYS A 14 -28.35 -5.37 -3.40
N LEU A 15 -27.96 -6.23 -2.47
CA LEU A 15 -26.65 -6.88 -2.53
C LEU A 15 -26.62 -7.83 -3.73
N PRO A 16 -25.61 -7.73 -4.60
CA PRO A 16 -25.42 -8.70 -5.66
C PRO A 16 -25.15 -10.06 -5.02
N SER A 17 -25.97 -11.06 -5.36
CA SER A 17 -25.69 -12.45 -5.02
C SER A 17 -24.56 -12.95 -5.91
N PHE A 18 -23.32 -12.67 -5.51
CA PHE A 18 -22.15 -13.17 -6.22
C PHE A 18 -21.83 -14.58 -5.72
N GLN A 19 -22.42 -15.57 -6.39
CA GLN A 19 -22.02 -16.95 -6.19
C GLN A 19 -20.90 -17.24 -7.21
N PRO A 20 -19.68 -17.56 -6.75
CA PRO A 20 -18.62 -17.95 -7.66
C PRO A 20 -19.05 -19.20 -8.43
N ALA A 21 -18.65 -19.30 -9.69
CA ALA A 21 -18.93 -20.47 -10.50
C ALA A 21 -18.25 -21.72 -9.90
N ASP A 22 -18.88 -22.89 -10.04
CA ASP A 22 -18.44 -24.13 -9.39
C ASP A 22 -17.00 -24.52 -9.70
N PHE A 23 -16.50 -24.17 -10.90
CA PHE A 23 -15.12 -24.43 -11.30
C PHE A 23 -14.09 -23.71 -10.40
N ILE A 24 -14.45 -22.58 -9.79
CA ILE A 24 -13.60 -21.85 -8.85
C ILE A 24 -13.33 -22.70 -7.62
N TRP A 25 -14.36 -23.37 -7.09
CA TRP A 25 -14.21 -24.26 -5.94
C TRP A 25 -13.39 -25.49 -6.28
N THR A 26 -13.61 -26.07 -7.46
CA THR A 26 -12.80 -27.20 -7.95
C THR A 26 -11.32 -26.82 -8.09
N GLU A 27 -11.04 -25.61 -8.58
CA GLU A 27 -9.65 -25.13 -8.74
C GLU A 27 -8.99 -24.83 -7.39
N ILE A 28 -9.73 -24.31 -6.42
CA ILE A 28 -9.24 -24.11 -5.04
C ILE A 28 -8.90 -25.46 -4.41
N ASP A 29 -9.78 -26.45 -4.52
CA ASP A 29 -9.54 -27.80 -3.98
C ASP A 29 -8.34 -28.47 -4.66
N ARG A 30 -8.21 -28.32 -5.98
CA ARG A 30 -7.05 -28.79 -6.73
C ARG A 30 -5.75 -28.18 -6.19
N LYS A 31 -5.72 -26.86 -5.97
CA LYS A 31 -4.54 -26.13 -5.44
C LYS A 31 -4.20 -26.50 -4.01
N LEU A 32 -5.21 -26.70 -3.16
CA LEU A 32 -5.02 -27.15 -1.77
C LEU A 32 -4.43 -28.57 -1.70
N ASN A 33 -4.70 -29.40 -2.71
CA ASN A 33 -4.17 -30.75 -2.82
C ASN A 33 -2.86 -30.84 -3.63
N GLU A 34 -2.24 -29.71 -4.00
CA GLU A 34 -0.95 -29.71 -4.69
C GLU A 34 0.18 -30.20 -3.75
N GLU A 35 1.07 -31.04 -4.28
CA GLU A 35 2.17 -31.65 -3.53
C GLU A 35 3.05 -30.66 -2.74
N PRO A 36 3.43 -29.47 -3.26
CA PRO A 36 4.25 -28.53 -2.52
C PRO A 36 3.61 -28.10 -1.19
N LEU A 37 2.29 -27.88 -1.17
CA LEU A 37 1.56 -27.50 0.03
C LEU A 37 1.45 -28.67 1.01
N GLN A 38 1.13 -29.86 0.50
CA GLN A 38 1.04 -31.07 1.31
C GLN A 38 2.38 -31.43 1.97
N ASN A 39 3.48 -31.21 1.26
CA ASN A 39 4.82 -31.41 1.79
C ASN A 39 5.18 -30.34 2.83
N ALA A 40 4.79 -29.07 2.61
CA ALA A 40 4.98 -28.01 3.60
C ALA A 40 4.19 -28.26 4.88
N LEU A 41 2.94 -28.75 4.78
CA LEU A 41 2.11 -29.12 5.93
C LEU A 41 2.72 -30.27 6.73
N LYS A 42 3.30 -31.27 6.07
CA LYS A 42 4.05 -32.35 6.74
C LYS A 42 5.32 -31.87 7.43
N SER A 43 5.93 -30.79 6.94
CA SER A 43 7.11 -30.19 7.55
C SER A 43 6.80 -29.18 8.66
N LEU A 44 5.52 -28.93 8.97
CA LEU A 44 5.17 -28.05 10.06
C LEU A 44 5.65 -28.65 11.39
N PRO A 45 6.39 -27.88 12.20
CA PRO A 45 6.85 -28.36 13.49
C PRO A 45 5.66 -28.53 14.44
N THR A 46 5.48 -29.74 14.97
CA THR A 46 4.49 -30.07 16.01
C THR A 46 4.96 -29.61 17.39
N GLN A 47 5.34 -28.34 17.51
CA GLN A 47 5.82 -27.78 18.77
C GLN A 47 4.60 -27.39 19.61
N GLU A 48 4.11 -28.35 20.40
CA GLU A 48 3.25 -28.01 21.52
C GLU A 48 4.12 -27.48 22.66
N PRO A 49 3.72 -26.38 23.33
CA PRO A 49 4.44 -25.89 24.49
C PRO A 49 4.40 -26.95 25.59
N ALA A 50 5.54 -27.16 26.25
CA ALA A 50 5.65 -28.16 27.30
C ALA A 50 4.67 -27.90 28.46
N ASP A 51 4.13 -28.96 29.05
CA ASP A 51 3.05 -28.91 30.06
C ASP A 51 3.31 -27.94 31.22
N PHE A 52 4.57 -27.80 31.63
CA PHE A 52 4.96 -26.85 32.70
C PHE A 52 4.67 -25.37 32.34
N ILE A 53 4.57 -25.03 31.06
CA ILE A 53 4.16 -23.68 30.61
C ILE A 53 2.68 -23.46 30.94
N TRP A 54 1.84 -24.46 30.69
CA TRP A 54 0.42 -24.41 31.03
C TRP A 54 0.19 -24.39 32.55
N ASP A 55 0.91 -25.23 33.29
CA ASP A 55 0.84 -25.25 34.76
C ASP A 55 1.25 -23.89 35.36
N ASN A 56 2.25 -23.21 34.79
CA ASN A 56 2.65 -21.88 35.25
C ASN A 56 1.60 -20.81 34.99
N ILE A 57 0.85 -20.93 33.89
CA ILE A 57 -0.25 -20.01 33.58
C ILE A 57 -1.39 -20.24 34.58
N GLU A 58 -1.76 -21.50 34.82
CA GLU A 58 -2.85 -21.84 35.75
C GLU A 58 -2.52 -21.48 37.21
N ASN A 59 -1.27 -21.70 37.64
CA ASN A 59 -0.80 -21.32 38.96
C ASN A 59 -0.72 -19.80 39.16
N LYS A 60 -0.42 -19.03 38.10
CA LYS A 60 -0.47 -17.56 38.16
C LYS A 60 -1.90 -17.01 38.31
N ILE A 61 -2.90 -17.75 37.86
CA ILE A 61 -4.31 -17.33 37.91
C ILE A 61 -4.96 -17.76 39.24
N SER A 62 -4.53 -18.88 39.84
CA SER A 62 -5.12 -19.47 41.05
C SER A 62 -4.47 -19.05 42.38
N GLY A 63 -3.34 -18.32 42.33
CA GLY A 63 -2.60 -17.86 43.51
C GLY A 63 -3.37 -16.86 44.37
N THR A 64 -4.24 -17.35 45.25
CA THR A 64 -4.83 -16.56 46.34
C THR A 64 -3.74 -16.29 47.37
N TYR A 65 -3.24 -15.05 47.44
CA TYR A 65 -2.18 -14.63 48.34
C TYR A 65 -2.60 -14.83 49.82
N LYS A 66 -2.14 -15.92 50.45
CA LYS A 66 -2.34 -16.15 51.88
C LYS A 66 -1.32 -15.34 52.68
N ASN A 67 -1.75 -14.16 53.11
CA ASN A 67 -0.96 -13.19 53.86
C ASN A 67 -0.72 -13.67 55.30
N ASN A 68 0.53 -13.97 55.65
CA ASN A 68 0.98 -14.10 57.05
C ASN A 68 2.08 -13.07 57.37
N SER A 69 1.93 -11.86 56.82
CA SER A 69 2.78 -10.72 57.13
C SER A 69 2.15 -9.95 58.27
N ALA A 70 2.62 -10.15 59.49
CA ALA A 70 2.43 -9.16 60.56
C ALA A 70 3.75 -8.62 61.09
N TRP A 71 4.88 -9.23 60.71
CA TRP A 71 6.18 -8.91 61.33
C TRP A 71 7.26 -8.36 60.39
N TRP A 72 6.98 -8.17 59.10
CA TRP A 72 7.98 -7.73 58.10
C TRP A 72 7.71 -6.35 57.48
N TYR A 73 6.78 -5.56 58.03
CA TYR A 73 6.34 -4.32 57.38
C TYR A 73 7.33 -3.14 57.44
N ALA A 74 8.27 -3.11 58.39
CA ALA A 74 9.17 -1.97 58.53
C ALA A 74 10.27 -1.94 57.44
N ALA A 75 10.96 -3.07 57.21
CA ALA A 75 11.98 -3.16 56.16
C ALA A 75 11.35 -3.17 54.76
N ALA A 76 10.16 -3.77 54.61
CA ALA A 76 9.43 -3.77 53.36
C ALA A 76 9.04 -2.35 52.92
N MET A 77 8.56 -1.50 53.83
CA MET A 77 8.22 -0.10 53.51
C MET A 77 9.42 0.68 52.98
N ILE A 78 10.60 0.53 53.59
CA ILE A 78 11.82 1.23 53.17
C ILE A 78 12.30 0.73 51.80
N LEU A 79 12.29 -0.59 51.57
CA LEU A 79 12.66 -1.17 50.28
C LEU A 79 11.66 -0.82 49.18
N THR A 80 10.36 -0.78 49.47
CA THR A 80 9.36 -0.37 48.47
C THR A 80 9.51 1.10 48.11
N ILE A 81 9.75 2.01 49.06
CA ILE A 81 9.93 3.43 48.74
C ILE A 81 11.18 3.63 47.88
N SER A 82 12.27 2.93 48.22
CA SER A 82 13.54 3.00 47.48
C SER A 82 13.42 2.41 46.06
N PHE A 83 12.73 1.27 45.94
CA PHE A 83 12.52 0.59 44.66
C PHE A 83 11.54 1.34 43.76
N THR A 84 10.48 1.93 44.32
CA THR A 84 9.51 2.72 43.55
C THR A 84 10.15 4.03 43.07
N GLY A 85 11.00 4.66 43.89
CA GLY A 85 11.80 5.83 43.47
C GLY A 85 12.81 5.50 42.37
N PHE A 86 13.44 4.32 42.45
CA PHE A 86 14.35 3.84 41.40
C PHE A 86 13.60 3.58 40.08
N LEU A 87 12.45 2.89 40.13
CA LEU A 87 11.64 2.64 38.94
C LEU A 87 11.12 3.94 38.31
N TYR A 88 10.68 4.91 39.11
CA TYR A 88 10.21 6.20 38.61
C TYR A 88 11.31 6.99 37.87
N ASN A 89 12.58 6.85 38.30
CA ASN A 89 13.70 7.46 37.60
C ASN A 89 14.05 6.73 36.29
N THR A 90 13.83 5.42 36.21
CA THR A 90 14.06 4.63 34.99
C THR A 90 12.97 4.80 33.91
N HIS A 91 11.77 5.26 34.29
CA HIS A 91 10.66 5.50 33.35
C HIS A 91 10.80 6.78 32.50
N LYS A 92 11.88 7.56 32.65
CA LYS A 92 12.26 8.62 31.68
C LYS A 92 12.98 8.06 30.45
N THR A 93 12.68 6.83 30.06
CA THR A 93 13.18 6.30 28.80
C THR A 93 12.11 6.55 27.75
N ASP A 94 12.34 7.60 26.95
CA ASP A 94 11.53 7.93 25.77
C ASP A 94 11.20 6.65 25.03
N SER A 95 9.92 6.28 25.01
CA SER A 95 9.45 5.08 24.34
C SER A 95 9.70 5.25 22.85
N LYS A 96 10.84 4.73 22.37
CA LYS A 96 11.13 4.64 20.94
C LYS A 96 10.21 3.60 20.35
N ILE A 97 9.04 4.07 19.92
CA ILE A 97 8.11 3.31 19.09
C ILE A 97 8.84 3.00 17.78
N SER A 98 9.17 1.74 17.56
CA SER A 98 9.65 1.26 16.27
C SER A 98 8.45 1.13 15.34
N TYR A 99 8.26 2.12 14.47
CA TYR A 99 7.28 2.06 13.40
C TYR A 99 7.99 1.74 12.09
N SER A 100 7.47 0.74 11.38
CA SER A 100 7.85 0.48 10.00
C SER A 100 6.80 1.15 9.12
N GLN A 101 7.18 2.22 8.44
CA GLN A 101 6.36 2.83 7.39
C GLN A 101 6.96 2.44 6.05
N GLU A 102 6.12 1.95 5.15
CA GLU A 102 6.48 1.80 3.76
C GLU A 102 6.58 3.19 3.15
N VAL A 103 7.82 3.63 2.91
CA VAL A 103 8.08 4.89 2.20
C VAL A 103 7.80 4.62 0.74
N ILE A 104 6.62 5.00 0.29
CA ILE A 104 6.30 5.05 -1.13
C ILE A 104 7.23 6.09 -1.75
N ASP A 105 8.16 5.66 -2.60
CA ASP A 105 9.06 6.57 -3.29
C ASP A 105 8.24 7.54 -4.13
N THR A 106 8.23 8.82 -3.73
CA THR A 106 7.56 9.90 -4.46
C THR A 106 8.04 10.04 -5.90
N ARG A 107 9.18 9.44 -6.28
CA ARG A 107 9.63 9.36 -7.69
C ARG A 107 8.91 8.29 -8.50
N LEU A 108 8.36 7.27 -7.84
CA LEU A 108 7.50 6.25 -8.46
C LEU A 108 6.04 6.71 -8.55
N GLN A 109 5.69 7.83 -7.90
CA GLN A 109 4.42 8.49 -8.14
C GLN A 109 4.50 9.23 -9.47
N THR A 110 3.78 8.72 -10.46
CA THR A 110 3.49 9.40 -11.71
C THR A 110 2.93 10.78 -11.38
N LYS A 111 3.72 11.85 -11.57
CA LYS A 111 3.21 13.21 -11.45
C LYS A 111 2.01 13.33 -12.38
N THR A 112 0.85 13.59 -11.80
CA THR A 112 -0.43 13.71 -12.51
C THR A 112 -0.43 14.89 -13.48
N GLU A 113 0.53 15.81 -13.34
CA GLU A 113 0.79 16.90 -14.29
C GLU A 113 1.93 16.52 -15.27
N PRO A 114 1.62 16.34 -16.57
CA PRO A 114 2.60 16.07 -17.60
C PRO A 114 3.40 17.34 -17.91
N VAL A 115 4.59 17.46 -17.34
CA VAL A 115 5.55 18.55 -17.61
C VAL A 115 5.87 18.67 -19.11
N THR A 116 5.85 17.53 -19.82
CA THR A 116 6.03 17.39 -21.26
C THR A 116 4.97 18.11 -22.08
N ASP A 117 3.70 18.10 -21.65
CA ASP A 117 2.59 18.72 -22.38
C ASP A 117 2.67 20.26 -22.32
N GLN A 118 3.11 20.81 -21.17
CA GLN A 118 3.29 22.25 -21.01
C GLN A 118 4.41 22.80 -21.91
N GLU A 119 5.52 22.06 -22.04
CA GLU A 119 6.62 22.44 -22.93
C GLU A 119 6.23 22.30 -24.42
N TYR A 120 5.39 21.32 -24.76
CA TYR A 120 4.83 21.20 -26.10
C TYR A 120 3.90 22.36 -26.47
N GLU A 121 3.00 22.78 -25.59
CA GLU A 121 2.10 23.92 -25.85
C GLU A 121 2.89 25.21 -26.10
N LYS A 122 3.96 25.43 -25.33
CA LYS A 122 4.89 26.54 -25.54
C LYS A 122 5.60 26.43 -26.90
N LEU A 123 6.08 25.24 -27.27
CA LEU A 123 6.74 25.01 -28.55
C LEU A 123 5.81 25.26 -29.74
N VAL A 124 4.55 24.82 -29.66
CA VAL A 124 3.53 25.07 -30.69
C VAL A 124 3.13 26.55 -30.73
N SER A 125 3.14 27.28 -29.61
CA SER A 125 2.86 28.72 -29.63
C SER A 125 3.88 29.53 -30.45
N TYR A 126 5.14 29.08 -30.53
CA TYR A 126 6.14 29.70 -31.41
C TYR A 126 5.81 29.49 -32.90
N CYS A 127 5.12 28.40 -33.25
CA CYS A 127 4.62 28.18 -34.60
C CYS A 127 3.46 29.11 -35.01
N GLU A 128 2.71 29.66 -34.04
CA GLU A 128 1.61 30.61 -34.32
C GLU A 128 2.14 32.03 -34.55
N ALA A 129 3.30 32.36 -33.96
CA ALA A 129 3.91 33.67 -34.04
C ALA A 129 4.79 33.85 -35.30
N GLU A 130 5.46 32.81 -35.80
CA GLU A 130 6.24 32.84 -37.05
C GLU A 130 6.65 31.43 -37.51
N THR A 131 7.15 31.34 -38.75
CA THR A 131 8.10 30.33 -39.28
C THR A 131 7.64 29.33 -40.36
N VAL A 132 8.49 29.25 -41.39
CA VAL A 132 8.48 28.29 -42.51
C VAL A 132 8.62 26.83 -42.03
N VAL A 133 9.22 26.62 -40.86
CA VAL A 133 9.49 25.31 -40.24
C VAL A 133 8.21 24.56 -39.90
N CYS A 134 7.17 25.24 -39.38
CA CYS A 134 5.93 24.58 -38.98
C CYS A 134 5.08 24.14 -40.19
N ASN A 135 5.42 24.61 -41.40
CA ASN A 135 4.83 24.15 -42.64
C ASN A 135 5.56 22.94 -43.25
N ASP A 136 6.75 22.60 -42.73
CA ASP A 136 7.53 21.44 -43.15
C ASP A 136 6.77 20.13 -42.89
N LYS A 137 6.94 19.17 -43.81
CA LYS A 137 6.24 17.88 -43.76
C LYS A 137 6.71 17.03 -42.59
N ASN A 138 7.99 17.12 -42.20
CA ASN A 138 8.52 16.36 -41.08
C ASN A 138 8.01 16.93 -39.76
N PHE A 139 8.01 18.26 -39.60
CA PHE A 139 7.47 18.88 -38.39
C PHE A 139 5.99 18.54 -38.17
N LYS A 140 5.16 18.56 -39.22
CA LYS A 140 3.74 18.14 -39.15
C LYS A 140 3.57 16.67 -38.76
N ARG A 141 4.45 15.80 -39.26
CA ARG A 141 4.46 14.37 -38.89
C ARG A 141 4.77 14.20 -37.41
N LEU A 142 5.84 14.82 -36.92
CA LEU A 142 6.22 14.74 -35.49
C LEU A 142 5.14 15.36 -34.59
N LYS A 143 4.51 16.46 -35.01
CA LYS A 143 3.37 17.03 -34.30
C LYS A 143 2.21 16.03 -34.17
N GLN A 144 1.84 15.36 -35.25
CA GLN A 144 0.78 14.36 -35.24
C GLN A 144 1.14 13.14 -34.39
N GLU A 145 2.40 12.72 -34.43
CA GLU A 145 2.95 11.64 -33.60
C GLU A 145 2.87 11.99 -32.11
N TYR A 146 3.26 13.22 -31.75
CA TYR A 146 3.16 13.73 -30.38
C TYR A 146 1.70 13.76 -29.88
N GLU A 147 0.76 14.28 -30.67
CA GLU A 147 -0.67 14.32 -30.28
C GLU A 147 -1.26 12.91 -30.11
N THR A 148 -0.81 11.95 -30.92
CA THR A 148 -1.22 10.55 -30.79
C THR A 148 -0.73 9.96 -29.47
N LEU A 149 0.54 10.18 -29.13
CA LEU A 149 1.13 9.74 -27.86
C LEU A 149 0.44 10.43 -26.67
N ARG A 150 0.16 11.73 -26.75
CA ARG A 150 -0.58 12.48 -25.73
C ARG A 150 -1.97 11.89 -25.47
N SER A 151 -2.71 11.56 -26.52
CA SER A 151 -4.03 10.93 -26.39
C SER A 151 -3.95 9.56 -25.71
N ALA A 152 -2.96 8.74 -26.08
CA ALA A 152 -2.74 7.42 -25.47
C ALA A 152 -2.36 7.53 -23.98
N THR A 153 -1.50 8.50 -23.62
CA THR A 153 -1.17 8.81 -22.22
C THR A 153 -2.42 9.17 -21.41
N GLN A 154 -3.32 9.99 -21.96
CA GLN A 154 -4.56 10.39 -21.27
C GLN A 154 -5.52 9.21 -21.06
N GLU A 155 -5.57 8.26 -22.00
CA GLU A 155 -6.35 7.03 -21.85
C GLU A 155 -5.75 6.12 -20.77
N LEU A 156 -4.43 5.93 -20.78
CA LEU A 156 -3.71 5.19 -19.73
C LEU A 156 -3.93 5.82 -18.35
N GLN A 157 -3.87 7.14 -18.25
CA GLN A 157 -4.11 7.87 -17.00
C GLN A 157 -5.53 7.70 -16.48
N LYS A 158 -6.54 7.69 -17.37
CA LYS A 158 -7.93 7.40 -17.00
C LYS A 158 -8.11 5.96 -16.52
N ALA A 159 -7.43 5.00 -17.16
CA ALA A 159 -7.49 3.59 -16.79
C ALA A 159 -6.82 3.29 -15.44
N MET A 160 -5.72 3.99 -15.12
CA MET A 160 -5.03 3.88 -13.82
C MET A 160 -5.84 4.46 -12.65
N GLY A 161 -6.77 5.39 -12.91
CA GLY A 161 -7.58 6.02 -11.86
C GLY A 161 -6.74 6.80 -10.83
N ASN A 162 -7.35 7.13 -9.67
CA ASN A 162 -6.65 7.90 -8.61
C ASN A 162 -5.66 7.07 -7.79
N TYR A 163 -5.67 5.75 -7.95
CA TYR A 163 -4.82 4.84 -7.21
C TYR A 163 -4.03 4.04 -8.23
N ASN A 164 -2.74 4.38 -8.41
CA ASN A 164 -1.77 3.68 -9.26
C ASN A 164 -1.58 2.22 -8.80
N THR A 165 -2.59 1.38 -8.97
CA THR A 165 -2.63 0.02 -8.41
C THR A 165 -2.04 -1.04 -9.34
N GLU A 166 -1.84 -0.71 -10.62
CA GLU A 166 -1.39 -1.67 -11.62
C GLU A 166 0.04 -1.33 -12.11
N PRO A 167 1.06 -2.14 -11.72
CA PRO A 167 2.45 -1.86 -12.06
C PRO A 167 2.75 -1.98 -13.56
N GLU A 168 1.94 -2.73 -14.30
CA GLU A 168 2.06 -2.84 -15.75
C GLU A 168 1.67 -1.52 -16.45
N LEU A 169 0.51 -0.94 -16.11
CA LEU A 169 0.05 0.34 -16.66
C LEU A 169 1.01 1.48 -16.34
N THR A 170 1.59 1.48 -15.13
CA THR A 170 2.60 2.48 -14.73
C THR A 170 3.86 2.38 -15.58
N ARG A 171 4.30 1.15 -15.90
CA ARG A 171 5.45 0.92 -16.78
C ARG A 171 5.16 1.39 -18.21
N GLN A 172 3.99 1.07 -18.74
CA GLN A 172 3.58 1.51 -20.09
C GLN A 172 3.49 3.03 -20.16
N PHE A 173 2.91 3.68 -19.16
CA PHE A 173 2.86 5.15 -19.06
C PHE A 173 4.25 5.78 -19.10
N SER A 174 5.20 5.24 -18.33
CA SER A 174 6.60 5.74 -18.30
C SER A 174 7.29 5.65 -19.67
N ILE A 175 7.06 4.55 -20.41
CA ILE A 175 7.60 4.38 -21.76
C ILE A 175 7.03 5.44 -22.71
N VAL A 176 5.71 5.64 -22.70
CA VAL A 176 5.05 6.63 -23.58
C VAL A 176 5.49 8.06 -23.24
N GLU A 177 5.70 8.39 -21.96
CA GLU A 177 6.24 9.70 -21.57
C GLU A 177 7.68 9.93 -22.05
N GLN A 178 8.51 8.89 -22.06
CA GLN A 178 9.86 8.96 -22.62
C GLN A 178 9.82 9.20 -24.14
N GLU A 179 8.94 8.50 -24.87
CA GLU A 179 8.74 8.69 -26.31
C GLU A 179 8.26 10.12 -26.63
N LYS A 180 7.34 10.67 -25.83
CA LYS A 180 6.92 12.08 -25.96
C LYS A 180 8.08 13.05 -25.79
N ALA A 181 8.98 12.81 -24.83
CA ALA A 181 10.15 13.65 -24.61
C ALA A 181 11.14 13.58 -25.80
N GLU A 182 11.31 12.41 -26.42
CA GLU A 182 12.14 12.24 -27.60
C GLU A 182 11.58 12.98 -28.82
N VAL A 183 10.28 12.81 -29.11
CA VAL A 183 9.60 13.52 -30.20
C VAL A 183 9.67 15.04 -29.99
N LEU A 184 9.45 15.51 -28.77
CA LEU A 184 9.54 16.94 -28.42
C LEU A 184 10.95 17.50 -28.64
N ASN A 185 11.98 16.73 -28.29
CA ASN A 185 13.38 17.12 -28.52
C ASN A 185 13.69 17.23 -30.02
N GLU A 186 13.23 16.28 -30.84
CA GLU A 186 13.38 16.36 -32.30
C GLU A 186 12.63 17.54 -32.89
N MET A 187 11.43 17.85 -32.39
CA MET A 187 10.70 19.07 -32.77
C MET A 187 11.48 20.34 -32.41
N ALA A 188 12.07 20.39 -31.21
CA ALA A 188 12.86 21.54 -30.74
C ALA A 188 14.14 21.76 -31.56
N LYS A 189 14.78 20.69 -32.07
CA LYS A 189 15.97 20.80 -32.95
C LYS A 189 15.67 21.39 -34.33
N MET A 190 14.42 21.37 -34.76
CA MET A 190 14.00 21.88 -36.07
C MET A 190 13.64 23.37 -36.06
N ILE A 191 13.46 23.96 -34.87
CA ILE A 191 13.11 25.38 -34.64
C ILE A 191 14.39 26.14 -34.31
#